data_AF-A0AAU9W387-F1
#
_entry.id   AF-A0AAU9W387-F1
#
_cell.length_a   1.000
_cell.length_b   1.000
_cell.length_c   1.000
_cell.angle_alpha   90.00
_cell.angle_beta   90.00
_cell.angle_gamma   90.00
#
_symmetry.space_group_name_H-M   'P 1'
#
loop_
_entity.id
_entity.type
_entity.pdbx_description
1 polymer ?
#
loop_
_entity_poly.entity_id
_entity_poly.type
_entity_poly.pdbx_seq_one_letter_code
_entity_poly.pdbx_strand_id
1 'polypeptide(L)'
;MGVVQYLQVMLFVFNLTFSCVAKKAVNCQNFKFAIDEDVVHNHILKGHVFQRLTVPNAIQCHLKCKDDCLCVSMNYCPRSKENNCELNVANKDMEPAAMKWSQGGTYYDLVRSYTVKGEDKYIPEKHHCINRCCSTNPCLNGGVCREICDTYSTRFNCTCPNTYSGQRCEKKMKHPRSCKDIAKNGASTSGKYDIYDSNNERFSVYCDLQSEPGFLWTLIQSFSRAKRNDFKNVGFGENFEIDIEEGEVNWNKFRLSLSQMQYLANHSTHLRATCNFSTDGLQCTDYARAKLASHDIFGTWETCQMYEYVNIRGIYCSNCTALTKQQEDVSWHIRSYASREAGCDFDGKPGGFGKENNFGKFGYNNINKDHRCTFSSASTTQHWFGTKFDE
;
A
#
# COMPACT_ATOMS: atom_id res chain seq x y z
N MET A 1 27.19 96.47 7.18
CA MET A 1 26.69 95.79 8.39
C MET A 1 25.28 95.32 8.04
N GLY A 2 24.94 94.06 7.82
CA GLY A 2 25.48 92.77 8.23
C GLY A 2 24.28 91.91 8.63
N VAL A 3 24.33 90.59 8.34
CA VAL A 3 23.60 89.51 9.06
C VAL A 3 22.10 89.37 8.65
N VAL A 4 21.47 88.23 8.28
CA VAL A 4 21.77 86.77 8.20
C VAL A 4 20.63 86.15 7.35
N GLN A 5 20.90 85.43 6.25
CA GLN A 5 20.96 83.96 6.10
C GLN A 5 19.79 83.15 6.68
N TYR A 6 18.98 82.53 5.81
CA TYR A 6 18.40 81.20 6.05
C TYR A 6 18.60 80.35 4.78
N LEU A 7 19.52 79.39 4.86
CA LEU A 7 19.67 78.30 3.91
C LEU A 7 18.68 77.18 4.27
N GLN A 8 17.82 76.78 3.35
CA GLN A 8 17.19 75.46 3.37
C GLN A 8 17.90 74.58 2.34
N VAL A 9 18.66 73.60 2.82
CA VAL A 9 19.28 72.55 2.02
C VAL A 9 18.27 71.40 1.91
N MET A 10 17.67 71.22 0.73
CA MET A 10 16.92 70.01 0.40
C MET A 10 17.86 69.01 -0.28
N LEU A 11 18.37 68.05 0.51
CA LEU A 11 19.12 66.89 0.03
C LEU A 11 18.15 65.87 -0.55
N PHE A 12 18.00 65.84 -1.88
CA PHE A 12 17.40 64.70 -2.59
C PHE A 12 18.45 63.60 -2.71
N VAL A 13 18.42 62.62 -1.78
CA VAL A 13 19.17 61.37 -1.91
C VAL A 13 18.39 60.46 -2.87
N PHE A 14 18.80 60.42 -4.14
CA PHE A 14 18.40 59.35 -5.05
C PHE A 14 19.16 58.08 -4.65
N ASN A 15 18.52 57.21 -3.88
CA ASN A 15 18.99 55.84 -3.71
C ASN A 15 18.71 55.07 -5.01
N LEU A 16 19.71 54.99 -5.89
CA LEU A 16 19.74 54.02 -6.99
C LEU A 16 19.93 52.62 -6.39
N THR A 17 18.82 51.92 -6.11
CA THR A 17 18.86 50.49 -5.82
C THR A 17 19.19 49.72 -7.09
N PHE A 18 20.49 49.49 -7.32
CA PHE A 18 20.94 48.50 -8.29
C PHE A 18 20.49 47.11 -7.82
N SER A 19 19.31 46.67 -8.29
CA SER A 19 18.91 45.27 -8.18
C SER A 19 19.71 44.47 -9.20
N CYS A 20 20.94 44.08 -8.84
CA CYS A 20 21.64 43.03 -9.57
C CYS A 20 20.82 41.74 -9.41
N VAL A 21 19.94 41.45 -10.38
CA VAL A 21 19.41 40.10 -10.55
C VAL A 21 20.63 39.22 -10.84
N ALA A 22 21.08 38.47 -9.85
CA ALA A 22 22.08 37.44 -10.03
C ALA A 22 21.58 36.53 -11.16
N LYS A 23 22.23 36.59 -12.34
CA LYS A 23 21.94 35.66 -13.42
C LYS A 23 22.15 34.25 -12.85
N LYS A 24 21.07 33.48 -12.69
CA LYS A 24 21.18 32.07 -12.31
C LYS A 24 22.15 31.41 -13.29
N ALA A 25 23.23 30.84 -12.76
CA ALA A 25 24.19 30.10 -13.57
C ALA A 25 23.46 28.93 -14.24
N VAL A 26 23.59 28.83 -15.56
CA VAL A 26 22.98 27.75 -16.36
C VAL A 26 24.03 26.67 -16.55
N ASN A 27 23.66 25.40 -16.37
CA ASN A 27 24.56 24.29 -16.65
C ASN A 27 24.57 24.01 -18.15
N CYS A 28 25.76 23.88 -18.72
CA CYS A 28 25.95 23.42 -20.09
C CYS A 28 26.09 21.89 -20.07
N GLN A 29 25.28 21.23 -20.88
CA GLN A 29 25.38 19.78 -21.09
C GLN A 29 26.22 19.51 -22.32
N ASN A 30 27.30 18.76 -22.13
CA ASN A 30 28.16 18.30 -23.22
C ASN A 30 27.95 16.80 -23.41
N PHE A 31 27.77 16.39 -24.67
CA PHE A 31 27.63 14.99 -25.04
C PHE A 31 28.83 14.61 -25.89
N LYS A 32 29.43 13.45 -25.61
CA LYS A 32 30.50 12.87 -26.41
C LYS A 32 29.94 11.64 -27.11
N PHE A 33 30.21 11.51 -28.40
CA PHE A 33 29.89 10.31 -29.14
C PHE A 33 31.00 10.00 -30.14
N ALA A 34 31.56 8.80 -30.02
CA ALA A 34 32.43 8.20 -30.99
C ALA A 34 31.94 6.76 -31.22
N ILE A 35 31.98 6.28 -32.46
CA ILE A 35 31.36 5.00 -32.85
C ILE A 35 32.00 3.80 -32.15
N ASP A 36 33.28 3.92 -31.78
CA ASP A 36 34.08 2.84 -31.20
C ASP A 36 34.50 3.10 -29.74
N GLU A 37 33.93 4.12 -29.10
CA GLU A 37 34.13 4.40 -27.67
C GLU A 37 32.82 4.19 -26.91
N ASP A 38 32.92 3.78 -25.64
CA ASP A 38 31.77 3.60 -24.74
C ASP A 38 30.68 2.67 -25.34
N VAL A 39 31.16 1.61 -26.01
CA VAL A 39 30.39 0.67 -26.83
C VAL A 39 30.65 -0.78 -26.41
N VAL A 40 29.63 -1.63 -26.52
CA VAL A 40 29.77 -3.09 -26.38
C VAL A 40 29.15 -3.77 -27.59
N HIS A 41 30.01 -4.33 -28.45
CA HIS A 41 29.57 -5.05 -29.65
C HIS A 41 28.95 -6.41 -29.32
N ASN A 42 28.02 -6.85 -30.18
CA ASN A 42 27.27 -8.11 -30.06
C ASN A 42 26.51 -8.26 -28.74
N HIS A 43 26.13 -7.14 -28.13
CA HIS A 43 25.37 -7.09 -26.89
C HIS A 43 24.30 -6.00 -26.98
N ILE A 44 23.23 -6.22 -26.23
CA ILE A 44 22.17 -5.24 -26.01
C ILE A 44 21.76 -5.27 -24.55
N LEU A 45 21.19 -4.16 -24.07
CA LEU A 45 20.54 -4.09 -22.77
C LEU A 45 19.08 -4.54 -22.92
N LYS A 46 18.70 -5.68 -22.33
CA LYS A 46 17.33 -6.22 -22.43
C LYS A 46 16.46 -5.75 -21.26
N GLY A 47 15.17 -5.54 -21.53
CA GLY A 47 14.16 -5.25 -20.48
C GLY A 47 14.05 -3.79 -20.05
N HIS A 48 14.93 -2.91 -20.54
CA HIS A 48 14.96 -1.48 -20.17
C HIS A 48 14.65 -0.52 -21.33
N VAL A 49 14.20 -1.07 -22.48
CA VAL A 49 13.82 -0.31 -23.67
C VAL A 49 12.48 0.38 -23.42
N PHE A 50 12.45 1.71 -23.49
CA PHE A 50 11.21 2.50 -23.37
C PHE A 50 10.70 3.03 -24.71
N GLN A 51 11.56 3.09 -25.73
CA GLN A 51 11.18 3.54 -27.07
C GLN A 51 11.94 2.77 -28.15
N ARG A 52 11.24 2.45 -29.24
CA ARG A 52 11.82 1.87 -30.46
C ARG A 52 11.58 2.79 -31.64
N LEU A 53 12.61 2.96 -32.46
CA LEU A 53 12.62 3.88 -33.59
C LEU A 53 13.36 3.23 -34.76
N THR A 54 13.01 3.63 -35.98
CA THR A 54 13.79 3.31 -37.18
C THR A 54 14.62 4.53 -37.56
N VAL A 55 15.94 4.37 -37.61
CA VAL A 55 16.90 5.44 -37.93
C VAL A 55 17.95 4.97 -38.93
N PRO A 56 18.59 5.87 -39.69
CA PRO A 56 19.58 5.47 -40.70
C PRO A 56 20.89 4.87 -40.15
N ASN A 57 21.33 5.32 -38.97
CA ASN A 57 22.63 4.93 -38.39
C ASN A 57 22.68 5.17 -36.87
N ALA A 58 23.74 4.67 -36.23
CA ALA A 58 23.96 4.81 -34.79
C ALA A 58 24.05 6.28 -34.33
N ILE A 59 24.58 7.19 -35.16
CA ILE A 59 24.65 8.62 -34.85
C ILE A 59 23.23 9.19 -34.71
N GLN A 60 22.33 8.85 -35.63
CA GLN A 60 20.93 9.27 -35.54
C GLN A 60 20.23 8.66 -34.33
N CYS A 61 20.55 7.41 -33.96
CA CYS A 61 20.07 6.82 -32.71
C CYS A 61 20.56 7.60 -31.48
N HIS A 62 21.85 7.96 -31.45
CA HIS A 62 22.45 8.76 -30.39
C HIS A 62 21.75 10.12 -30.25
N LEU A 63 21.47 10.79 -31.37
CA LEU A 63 20.75 12.07 -31.35
C LEU A 63 19.35 11.91 -30.76
N LYS A 64 18.62 10.84 -31.08
CA LYS A 64 17.33 10.55 -30.45
C LYS A 64 17.45 10.34 -28.93
N CYS A 65 18.48 9.63 -28.49
CA CYS A 65 18.76 9.44 -27.06
C CYS A 65 19.13 10.75 -26.36
N LYS A 66 19.98 11.57 -27.00
CA LYS A 66 20.39 12.89 -26.51
C LYS A 66 19.19 13.83 -26.33
N ASP A 67 18.24 13.79 -27.26
CA ASP A 67 17.06 14.68 -27.23
C ASP A 67 15.99 14.20 -26.23
N ASP A 68 16.04 12.95 -25.75
CA ASP A 68 15.11 12.40 -24.76
C ASP A 68 15.74 12.31 -23.36
N CYS A 69 15.20 13.08 -22.41
CA CYS A 69 15.71 13.18 -21.04
C CYS A 69 15.63 11.87 -20.22
N LEU A 70 14.84 10.88 -20.64
CA LEU A 70 14.79 9.54 -20.03
C LEU A 70 15.93 8.65 -20.51
N CYS A 71 16.51 8.93 -21.67
CA CYS A 71 17.49 8.05 -22.27
C CYS A 71 18.86 8.14 -21.59
N VAL A 72 19.40 6.97 -21.26
CA VAL A 72 20.69 6.79 -20.58
C VAL A 72 21.65 5.92 -21.40
N SER A 73 21.12 5.01 -22.23
CA SER A 73 21.89 4.22 -23.18
C SER A 73 21.02 3.85 -24.38
N MET A 74 21.60 3.26 -25.42
CA MET A 74 20.86 2.79 -26.58
C MET A 74 21.37 1.44 -27.08
N ASN A 75 20.47 0.65 -27.66
CA ASN A 75 20.81 -0.50 -28.50
C ASN A 75 20.64 -0.09 -29.96
N TYR A 76 21.62 -0.41 -30.80
CA TYR A 76 21.55 -0.20 -32.24
C TYR A 76 21.80 -1.51 -32.99
N CYS A 77 20.85 -1.89 -33.84
CA CYS A 77 20.82 -3.15 -34.57
C CYS A 77 20.83 -2.88 -36.09
N PRO A 78 21.99 -2.60 -36.72
CA PRO A 78 22.08 -2.14 -38.12
C PRO A 78 21.47 -3.09 -39.15
N ARG A 79 21.34 -4.39 -38.81
CA ARG A 79 20.74 -5.40 -39.70
C ARG A 79 19.21 -5.38 -39.69
N SER A 80 18.59 -4.77 -38.68
CA SER A 80 17.14 -4.66 -38.62
C SER A 80 16.66 -3.53 -39.55
N LYS A 81 15.63 -3.81 -40.35
CA LYS A 81 15.03 -2.80 -41.26
C LYS A 81 14.08 -1.85 -40.53
N GLU A 82 13.51 -2.30 -39.41
CA GLU A 82 12.60 -1.53 -38.57
C GLU A 82 13.05 -1.61 -37.12
N ASN A 83 12.72 -0.60 -36.32
CA ASN A 83 13.02 -0.56 -34.89
C ASN A 83 14.50 -0.86 -34.57
N ASN A 84 15.39 -0.39 -35.44
CA ASN A 84 16.82 -0.66 -35.35
C ASN A 84 17.52 0.21 -34.31
N CYS A 85 16.82 1.15 -33.68
CA CYS A 85 17.27 1.95 -32.56
C CYS A 85 16.32 1.76 -31.37
N GLU A 86 16.86 1.30 -30.24
CA GLU A 86 16.14 1.16 -28.99
C GLU A 86 16.76 2.08 -27.93
N LEU A 87 15.94 2.93 -27.32
CA LEU A 87 16.37 3.84 -26.26
C LEU A 87 16.09 3.21 -24.90
N ASN A 88 17.08 3.24 -24.00
CA ASN A 88 17.01 2.61 -22.69
C ASN A 88 16.99 3.62 -21.55
N VAL A 89 16.24 3.31 -20.49
CA VAL A 89 16.18 4.10 -19.24
C VAL A 89 17.29 3.78 -18.24
N ALA A 90 18.11 2.77 -18.55
CA ALA A 90 19.22 2.31 -17.73
C ALA A 90 20.46 2.10 -18.59
N ASN A 91 21.60 1.88 -17.94
CA ASN A 91 22.87 1.55 -18.60
C ASN A 91 23.47 0.27 -17.99
N LYS A 92 24.59 -0.19 -18.55
CA LYS A 92 25.31 -1.40 -18.12
C LYS A 92 25.82 -1.34 -16.69
N ASP A 93 26.04 -0.15 -16.13
CA ASP A 93 26.57 0.00 -14.77
C ASP A 93 25.45 -0.07 -13.73
N MET A 94 24.25 0.43 -14.07
CA MET A 94 23.04 0.25 -13.26
C MET A 94 22.52 -1.18 -13.29
N GLU A 95 22.51 -1.79 -14.47
CA GLU A 95 21.85 -3.08 -14.72
C GLU A 95 22.80 -4.05 -15.42
N PRO A 96 23.92 -4.43 -14.79
CA PRO A 96 24.94 -5.28 -15.42
C PRO A 96 24.39 -6.66 -15.82
N ALA A 97 23.43 -7.19 -15.06
CA ALA A 97 22.80 -8.47 -15.36
C ALA A 97 21.91 -8.43 -16.62
N ALA A 98 21.43 -7.25 -17.02
CA ALA A 98 20.55 -7.06 -18.17
C ALA A 98 21.33 -6.99 -19.51
N MET A 99 22.66 -6.88 -19.46
CA MET A 99 23.51 -6.97 -20.63
C MET A 99 23.53 -8.41 -21.15
N LYS A 100 22.98 -8.61 -22.35
CA LYS A 100 22.87 -9.93 -22.98
C LYS A 100 23.47 -9.92 -24.37
N TRP A 101 24.15 -11.03 -24.68
CA TRP A 101 24.65 -11.26 -26.03
C TRP A 101 23.49 -11.25 -27.04
N SER A 102 23.72 -10.58 -28.17
CA SER A 102 22.78 -10.47 -29.28
C SER A 102 23.57 -10.25 -30.57
N GLN A 103 23.59 -11.25 -31.44
CA GLN A 103 24.39 -11.21 -32.66
C GLN A 103 24.03 -10.01 -33.54
N GLY A 104 25.01 -9.16 -33.83
CA GLY A 104 24.82 -7.98 -34.68
C GLY A 104 24.04 -6.82 -34.04
N GLY A 105 23.73 -6.90 -32.74
CA GLY A 105 23.29 -5.76 -31.94
C GLY A 105 24.49 -5.11 -31.24
N THR A 106 24.44 -3.79 -31.09
CA THR A 106 25.50 -3.02 -30.44
C THR A 106 24.91 -2.11 -29.38
N TYR A 107 25.45 -2.17 -28.17
CA TYR A 107 25.08 -1.32 -27.04
C TYR A 107 25.99 -0.09 -26.98
N TYR A 108 25.44 1.08 -26.66
CA TYR A 108 26.17 2.34 -26.47
C TYR A 108 25.73 3.06 -25.21
N ASP A 109 26.68 3.54 -24.41
CA ASP A 109 26.40 4.47 -23.31
C ASP A 109 26.12 5.89 -23.84
N LEU A 110 25.25 6.62 -23.15
CA LEU A 110 25.10 8.06 -23.38
C LEU A 110 26.11 8.84 -22.53
N VAL A 111 27.30 9.05 -23.08
CA VAL A 111 28.38 9.78 -22.39
C VAL A 111 28.09 11.27 -22.35
N ARG A 112 27.96 11.81 -21.15
CA ARG A 112 27.68 13.23 -20.92
C ARG A 112 28.47 13.82 -19.76
N SER A 113 28.67 15.14 -19.79
CA SER A 113 29.27 15.92 -18.71
C SER A 113 28.55 17.26 -18.54
N TYR A 114 28.65 17.83 -17.33
CA TYR A 114 28.05 19.11 -16.98
C TYR A 114 29.13 20.13 -16.64
N THR A 115 29.04 21.32 -17.24
CA THR A 115 29.87 22.47 -16.89
C THR A 115 28.98 23.65 -16.48
N VAL A 116 29.54 24.62 -15.75
CA VAL A 116 28.81 25.83 -15.35
C VAL A 116 29.36 27.00 -16.14
N LYS A 117 28.50 27.90 -16.61
CA LYS A 117 28.95 29.06 -17.38
C LYS A 117 29.92 29.92 -16.56
N GLY A 118 31.21 29.90 -16.90
CA GLY A 118 32.28 30.60 -16.19
C GLY A 118 33.13 29.71 -15.26
N GLU A 119 32.85 28.40 -15.15
CA GLU A 119 33.66 27.42 -14.43
C GLU A 119 33.85 26.13 -15.26
N ASP A 120 34.93 25.39 -15.01
CA ASP A 120 35.29 24.23 -15.83
C ASP A 120 34.44 22.98 -15.55
N LYS A 121 33.88 22.83 -14.34
CA LYS A 121 33.15 21.61 -13.94
C LYS A 121 31.95 21.90 -13.05
N TYR A 122 30.85 21.18 -13.28
CA TYR A 122 29.74 21.10 -12.33
C TYR A 122 30.17 20.32 -11.08
N ILE A 123 29.83 20.85 -9.90
CA ILE A 123 30.07 20.19 -8.61
C ILE A 123 28.68 19.95 -7.99
N PRO A 124 28.30 18.68 -7.73
CA PRO A 124 27.09 18.35 -7.01
C PRO A 124 27.02 19.12 -5.67
N GLU A 125 25.81 19.49 -5.22
CA GLU A 125 25.56 20.26 -3.99
C GLU A 125 26.00 21.73 -4.00
N LYS A 126 27.13 22.08 -4.65
CA LYS A 126 27.56 23.49 -4.80
C LYS A 126 26.71 24.23 -5.83
N HIS A 127 26.36 23.57 -6.94
CA HIS A 127 25.67 24.19 -8.07
C HIS A 127 24.24 23.67 -8.21
N HIS A 128 23.30 24.60 -8.44
CA HIS A 128 21.92 24.24 -8.76
C HIS A 128 21.86 23.50 -10.10
N CYS A 129 21.16 22.36 -10.14
CA CYS A 129 21.01 21.63 -11.38
C CYS A 129 19.96 22.31 -12.26
N ILE A 130 20.40 22.81 -13.42
CA ILE A 130 19.52 23.31 -14.48
C ILE A 130 19.89 22.63 -15.81
N ASN A 131 19.10 21.64 -16.23
CA ASN A 131 19.30 20.87 -17.46
C ASN A 131 18.13 20.99 -18.46
N ARG A 132 17.05 21.70 -18.07
CA ARG A 132 15.82 21.99 -18.83
C ARG A 132 14.86 20.83 -19.06
N CYS A 133 15.14 19.63 -18.56
CA CYS A 133 14.25 18.49 -18.68
C CYS A 133 12.92 18.63 -17.93
N CYS A 134 12.82 19.54 -16.93
CA CYS A 134 11.57 19.83 -16.24
C CYS A 134 10.80 21.03 -16.83
N SER A 135 11.28 21.66 -17.91
CA SER A 135 10.67 22.90 -18.46
C SER A 135 9.20 22.72 -18.87
N THR A 136 8.83 21.54 -19.39
CA THR A 136 7.45 21.20 -19.77
C THR A 136 6.80 20.19 -18.82
N ASN A 137 7.38 19.97 -17.63
CA ASN A 137 7.05 18.91 -16.67
C ASN A 137 6.74 17.54 -17.32
N PRO A 138 7.73 16.65 -17.50
CA PRO A 138 7.52 15.32 -18.05
C PRO A 138 6.73 14.37 -17.13
N CYS A 139 6.52 14.72 -15.85
CA CYS A 139 5.77 13.89 -14.90
C CYS A 139 4.26 14.00 -15.17
N LEU A 140 3.59 12.85 -15.22
CA LEU A 140 2.15 12.75 -15.47
C LEU A 140 1.35 12.85 -14.17
N ASN A 141 0.03 13.00 -14.30
CA ASN A 141 -0.93 12.88 -13.20
C ASN A 141 -0.64 13.74 -11.96
N GLY A 142 -0.09 14.94 -12.15
CA GLY A 142 0.24 15.87 -11.07
C GLY A 142 1.58 15.62 -10.39
N GLY A 143 2.45 14.79 -10.97
CA GLY A 143 3.81 14.58 -10.47
C GLY A 143 4.68 15.84 -10.51
N VAL A 144 5.59 15.94 -9.55
CA VAL A 144 6.56 17.04 -9.44
C VAL A 144 7.89 16.59 -10.02
N CYS A 145 8.36 17.29 -11.05
CA CYS A 145 9.64 17.01 -11.70
C CYS A 145 10.80 17.69 -10.96
N ARG A 146 11.91 16.97 -10.79
CA ARG A 146 13.19 17.55 -10.35
C ARG A 146 14.30 17.17 -11.33
N GLU A 147 15.09 18.17 -11.72
CA GLU A 147 16.20 18.00 -12.66
C GLU A 147 17.39 17.33 -11.97
N ILE A 148 18.07 16.43 -12.69
CA ILE A 148 19.24 15.68 -12.22
C ILE A 148 20.43 15.96 -13.15
N CYS A 149 21.55 16.39 -12.57
CA CYS A 149 22.79 16.70 -13.28
C CYS A 149 23.88 15.70 -12.93
N ASP A 150 23.52 14.42 -12.95
CA ASP A 150 24.43 13.29 -12.81
C ASP A 150 24.75 12.72 -14.20
N THR A 151 25.96 12.23 -14.40
CA THR A 151 26.44 11.82 -15.73
C THR A 151 25.94 10.46 -16.17
N TYR A 152 25.49 9.62 -15.23
CA TYR A 152 25.16 8.23 -15.50
C TYR A 152 23.67 7.93 -15.43
N SER A 153 22.83 8.79 -14.82
CA SER A 153 21.40 8.55 -14.57
C SER A 153 20.44 9.12 -15.62
N THR A 154 19.14 9.08 -15.36
CA THR A 154 18.17 9.89 -16.12
C THR A 154 18.36 11.37 -15.80
N ARG A 155 17.93 12.27 -16.68
CA ARG A 155 18.12 13.72 -16.47
C ARG A 155 17.06 14.34 -15.55
N PHE A 156 16.10 13.56 -15.07
CA PHE A 156 15.13 14.00 -14.08
C PHE A 156 14.60 12.82 -13.29
N ASN A 157 13.95 13.11 -12.17
CA ASN A 157 13.04 12.19 -11.50
C ASN A 157 11.68 12.85 -11.28
N CYS A 158 10.68 12.01 -11.07
CA CYS A 158 9.33 12.42 -10.71
C CYS A 158 9.04 12.00 -9.27
N THR A 159 8.56 12.96 -8.47
CA THR A 159 7.88 12.64 -7.21
C THR A 159 6.39 12.50 -7.52
N CYS A 160 5.86 11.28 -7.38
CA CYS A 160 4.47 10.98 -7.71
C CYS A 160 3.53 11.28 -6.54
N PRO A 161 2.29 11.75 -6.82
CA PRO A 161 1.24 11.79 -5.82
C PRO A 161 0.89 10.38 -5.33
N ASN A 162 0.31 10.29 -4.13
CA ASN A 162 -0.01 9.02 -3.45
C ASN A 162 -0.96 8.08 -4.21
N THR A 163 -1.48 8.45 -5.38
CA THR A 163 -2.36 7.60 -6.20
C THR A 163 -1.71 7.16 -7.51
N TYR A 164 -0.43 7.47 -7.74
CA TYR A 164 0.31 7.16 -8.96
C TYR A 164 1.76 6.73 -8.69
N SER A 165 2.29 5.89 -9.58
CA SER A 165 3.63 5.31 -9.55
C SER A 165 4.17 5.16 -10.98
N GLY A 166 5.39 4.64 -11.10
CA GLY A 166 6.12 4.60 -12.37
C GLY A 166 7.08 5.77 -12.50
N GLN A 167 7.98 5.68 -13.46
CA GLN A 167 9.08 6.65 -13.62
C GLN A 167 8.58 8.06 -13.91
N ARG A 168 7.38 8.16 -14.52
CA ARG A 168 6.70 9.41 -14.84
C ARG A 168 5.33 9.50 -14.20
N CYS A 169 5.03 8.70 -13.17
CA CYS A 169 3.72 8.66 -12.53
C CYS A 169 2.58 8.22 -13.48
N GLU A 170 2.92 7.42 -14.50
CA GLU A 170 1.99 6.95 -15.53
C GLU A 170 1.07 5.82 -15.04
N LYS A 171 1.43 5.14 -13.95
CA LYS A 171 0.68 3.99 -13.41
C LYS A 171 -0.15 4.45 -12.23
N LYS A 172 -1.48 4.33 -12.29
CA LYS A 172 -2.34 4.57 -11.12
C LYS A 172 -2.03 3.52 -10.03
N MET A 173 -1.56 3.95 -8.87
CA MET A 173 -1.41 3.10 -7.70
C MET A 173 -2.79 2.74 -7.17
N LYS A 174 -3.11 1.46 -7.19
CA LYS A 174 -4.30 0.93 -6.53
C LYS A 174 -3.94 0.65 -5.07
N HIS A 175 -3.75 1.67 -4.24
CA HIS A 175 -3.58 1.44 -2.79
C HIS A 175 -4.82 0.70 -2.28
N PRO A 176 -4.70 -0.58 -1.91
CA PRO A 176 -5.87 -1.33 -1.48
C PRO A 176 -6.31 -0.77 -0.12
N ARG A 177 -7.60 -0.46 -0.01
CA ARG A 177 -8.22 0.06 1.22
C ARG A 177 -8.85 -1.07 2.04
N SER A 178 -9.02 -2.24 1.43
CA SER A 178 -9.66 -3.40 2.02
C SER A 178 -9.24 -4.68 1.28
N CYS A 179 -9.57 -5.85 1.85
CA CYS A 179 -9.43 -7.12 1.14
C CYS A 179 -10.25 -7.18 -0.16
N LYS A 180 -11.30 -6.36 -0.29
CA LYS A 180 -12.04 -6.18 -1.55
C LYS A 180 -11.16 -5.60 -2.65
N ASP A 181 -10.40 -4.57 -2.32
CA ASP A 181 -9.51 -3.91 -3.28
C ASP A 181 -8.33 -4.81 -3.62
N ILE A 182 -7.82 -5.57 -2.65
CA ILE A 182 -6.84 -6.63 -2.89
C ILE A 182 -7.33 -7.60 -3.97
N ALA A 183 -8.55 -8.13 -3.82
CA ALA A 183 -9.14 -9.01 -4.83
C ALA A 183 -9.33 -8.31 -6.19
N LYS A 184 -9.87 -7.09 -6.22
CA LYS A 184 -10.00 -6.27 -7.45
C LYS A 184 -8.65 -5.94 -8.12
N ASN A 185 -7.57 -6.01 -7.37
CA ASN A 185 -6.21 -5.81 -7.88
C ASN A 185 -5.61 -7.09 -8.48
N GLY A 186 -6.37 -8.19 -8.50
CA GLY A 186 -5.99 -9.46 -9.13
C GLY A 186 -5.47 -10.51 -8.14
N ALA A 187 -5.51 -10.24 -6.83
CA ALA A 187 -5.14 -11.25 -5.85
C ALA A 187 -6.25 -12.30 -5.71
N SER A 188 -5.88 -13.58 -5.75
CA SER A 188 -6.80 -14.71 -5.63
C SER A 188 -6.48 -15.66 -4.47
N THR A 189 -5.39 -15.42 -3.74
CA THR A 189 -4.91 -16.27 -2.65
C THR A 189 -5.14 -15.63 -1.29
N SER A 190 -5.64 -16.39 -0.32
CA SER A 190 -5.74 -15.91 1.06
C SER A 190 -4.35 -15.71 1.66
N GLY A 191 -4.18 -14.70 2.52
CA GLY A 191 -2.88 -14.38 3.10
C GLY A 191 -2.80 -13.00 3.74
N LYS A 192 -1.59 -12.62 4.16
CA LYS A 192 -1.30 -11.29 4.70
C LYS A 192 -1.11 -10.30 3.55
N TYR A 193 -1.75 -9.14 3.65
CA TYR A 193 -1.64 -8.04 2.70
C TYR A 193 -1.49 -6.70 3.42
N ASP A 194 -0.80 -5.76 2.78
CA ASP A 194 -0.75 -4.37 3.23
C ASP A 194 -1.91 -3.59 2.64
N ILE A 195 -2.65 -2.88 3.49
CA ILE A 195 -3.69 -1.93 3.11
C ILE A 195 -3.40 -0.56 3.70
N TYR A 196 -4.15 0.44 3.25
CA TYR A 196 -3.93 1.83 3.64
C TYR A 196 -5.22 2.47 4.14
N ASP A 197 -5.16 3.19 5.26
CA ASP A 197 -6.30 3.88 5.87
C ASP A 197 -6.66 5.21 5.18
N SER A 198 -7.65 5.96 5.68
CA SER A 198 -8.02 7.27 5.10
C SER A 198 -6.87 8.30 5.09
N ASN A 199 -5.91 8.19 5.99
CA ASN A 199 -4.73 9.07 6.09
C ASN A 199 -3.57 8.60 5.23
N ASN A 200 -3.75 7.47 4.52
CA ASN A 200 -2.70 6.81 3.73
C ASN A 200 -1.59 6.21 4.61
N GLU A 201 -1.89 5.93 5.87
CA GLU A 201 -1.06 5.14 6.76
C GLU A 201 -1.24 3.67 6.43
N ARG A 202 -0.11 2.96 6.35
CA ARG A 202 -0.06 1.55 5.97
C ARG A 202 -0.23 0.67 7.21
N PHE A 203 -1.07 -0.35 7.10
CA PHE A 203 -1.16 -1.43 8.10
C PHE A 203 -1.44 -2.77 7.41
N SER A 204 -1.00 -3.86 8.03
CA SER A 204 -1.17 -5.21 7.47
C SER A 204 -2.43 -5.88 8.01
N VAL A 205 -3.12 -6.63 7.15
CA VAL A 205 -4.29 -7.43 7.50
C VAL A 205 -4.17 -8.82 6.91
N TYR A 206 -4.89 -9.79 7.49
CA TYR A 206 -5.09 -11.09 6.85
C TYR A 206 -6.40 -11.08 6.08
N CYS A 207 -6.31 -11.38 4.78
CA CYS A 207 -7.44 -11.55 3.89
C CYS A 207 -7.72 -13.02 3.66
N ASP A 208 -8.95 -13.44 3.94
CA ASP A 208 -9.50 -14.68 3.42
C ASP A 208 -10.35 -14.36 2.19
N LEU A 209 -9.85 -14.78 1.03
CA LEU A 209 -10.41 -14.48 -0.28
C LEU A 209 -11.11 -15.70 -0.91
N GLN A 210 -11.11 -16.85 -0.23
CA GLN A 210 -11.42 -18.14 -0.87
C GLN A 210 -12.35 -19.03 -0.06
N SER A 211 -12.40 -18.90 1.27
CA SER A 211 -13.10 -19.90 2.09
C SER A 211 -14.62 -19.89 1.91
N GLU A 212 -15.19 -18.76 1.51
CA GLU A 212 -16.63 -18.56 1.43
C GLU A 212 -17.00 -17.84 0.13
N PRO A 213 -17.56 -18.57 -0.86
CA PRO A 213 -17.95 -17.97 -2.13
C PRO A 213 -18.89 -16.76 -1.96
N GLY A 214 -18.63 -15.69 -2.69
CA GLY A 214 -19.38 -14.43 -2.61
C GLY A 214 -18.98 -13.50 -1.46
N PHE A 215 -18.02 -13.89 -0.62
CA PHE A 215 -17.52 -13.07 0.47
C PHE A 215 -16.00 -12.97 0.49
N LEU A 216 -15.52 -11.77 0.83
CA LEU A 216 -14.12 -11.52 1.14
C LEU A 216 -14.03 -11.06 2.59
N TRP A 217 -13.14 -11.67 3.37
CA TRP A 217 -13.05 -11.48 4.81
C TRP A 217 -11.71 -10.89 5.22
N THR A 218 -11.75 -9.96 6.17
CA THR A 218 -10.59 -9.36 6.83
C THR A 218 -10.59 -9.79 8.29
N LEU A 219 -9.51 -10.43 8.74
CA LEU A 219 -9.35 -10.83 10.15
C LEU A 219 -9.17 -9.57 11.02
N ILE A 220 -9.93 -9.45 12.10
CA ILE A 220 -9.81 -8.34 13.05
C ILE A 220 -9.29 -8.77 14.42
N GLN A 221 -9.52 -10.02 14.81
CA GLN A 221 -9.08 -10.58 16.07
C GLN A 221 -8.95 -12.09 15.97
N SER A 222 -7.90 -12.65 16.57
CA SER A 222 -7.73 -14.09 16.78
C SER A 222 -7.11 -14.36 18.14
N PHE A 223 -7.65 -15.32 18.89
CA PHE A 223 -7.06 -15.75 20.15
C PHE A 223 -7.29 -17.22 20.43
N SER A 224 -6.36 -17.85 21.15
CA SER A 224 -6.55 -19.22 21.64
C SER A 224 -7.23 -19.28 23.01
N ARG A 225 -7.84 -20.42 23.34
CA ARG A 225 -8.43 -20.68 24.67
C ARG A 225 -7.40 -20.53 25.79
N ALA A 226 -6.12 -20.84 25.52
CA ALA A 226 -5.02 -20.58 26.44
C ALA A 226 -4.84 -19.09 26.74
N LYS A 227 -5.04 -18.21 25.74
CA LYS A 227 -4.92 -16.75 25.85
C LYS A 227 -6.22 -16.02 26.22
N ARG A 228 -7.31 -16.75 26.52
CA ARG A 228 -8.64 -16.17 26.84
C ARG A 228 -8.63 -15.05 27.90
N ASN A 229 -7.71 -15.09 28.87
CA ASN A 229 -7.67 -14.09 29.94
C ASN A 229 -7.29 -12.70 29.41
N ASP A 230 -6.52 -12.62 28.33
CA ASP A 230 -6.11 -11.37 27.69
C ASP A 230 -7.29 -10.72 26.94
N PHE A 231 -8.26 -11.52 26.49
CA PHE A 231 -9.33 -11.08 25.60
C PHE A 231 -10.71 -11.00 26.26
N LYS A 232 -10.98 -11.82 27.29
CA LYS A 232 -12.33 -11.98 27.87
C LYS A 232 -12.95 -10.68 28.41
N ASN A 233 -12.14 -9.70 28.78
CA ASN A 233 -12.62 -8.45 29.39
C ASN A 233 -12.41 -7.23 28.48
N VAL A 234 -12.24 -7.44 27.17
CA VAL A 234 -11.96 -6.34 26.23
C VAL A 234 -12.98 -6.38 25.09
N GLY A 235 -13.97 -5.49 25.13
CA GLY A 235 -14.95 -5.27 24.06
C GLY A 235 -14.30 -4.69 22.80
N PHE A 236 -14.92 -4.81 21.63
CA PHE A 236 -14.37 -4.26 20.38
C PHE A 236 -14.33 -2.72 20.34
N GLY A 237 -15.10 -2.05 21.20
CA GLY A 237 -15.05 -0.59 21.39
C GLY A 237 -13.82 -0.09 22.13
N GLU A 238 -13.02 -0.98 22.74
CA GLU A 238 -11.78 -0.61 23.41
C GLU A 238 -10.55 -0.82 22.51
N ASN A 239 -9.60 0.12 22.60
CA ASN A 239 -8.33 -0.01 21.90
C ASN A 239 -7.43 -1.05 22.59
N PHE A 240 -7.21 -2.16 21.91
CA PHE A 240 -6.35 -3.24 22.36
C PHE A 240 -5.61 -3.81 21.14
N GLU A 241 -4.58 -3.09 20.71
CA GLU A 241 -3.74 -3.48 19.59
C GLU A 241 -2.71 -4.51 20.01
N ILE A 242 -2.54 -5.54 19.18
CA ILE A 242 -1.45 -6.50 19.29
C ILE A 242 -0.72 -6.45 17.95
N ASP A 243 0.45 -5.81 17.95
CA ASP A 243 1.28 -5.64 16.76
C ASP A 243 1.53 -6.97 16.05
N ILE A 244 1.43 -6.93 14.72
CA ILE A 244 1.86 -8.04 13.89
C ILE A 244 3.39 -7.92 13.75
N GLU A 245 4.12 -8.77 14.48
CA GLU A 245 5.56 -8.94 14.24
C GLU A 245 5.81 -9.27 12.74
N GLU A 246 7.01 -8.96 12.24
CA GLU A 246 7.39 -9.37 10.89
C GLU A 246 7.28 -10.90 10.76
N GLY A 247 6.39 -11.37 9.89
CA GLY A 247 6.10 -12.79 9.74
C GLY A 247 4.62 -13.12 9.55
N GLU A 248 4.26 -14.36 9.88
CA GLU A 248 2.91 -14.92 9.76
C GLU A 248 1.96 -14.38 10.85
N VAL A 249 0.65 -14.51 10.60
CA VAL A 249 -0.38 -14.13 11.58
C VAL A 249 -0.28 -15.01 12.81
N ASN A 250 -0.15 -14.38 13.98
CA ASN A 250 -0.23 -15.10 15.24
C ASN A 250 -1.69 -15.43 15.61
N TRP A 251 -2.17 -16.58 15.16
CA TRP A 251 -3.54 -17.05 15.43
C TRP A 251 -3.87 -17.21 16.93
N ASN A 252 -2.86 -17.35 17.79
CA ASN A 252 -3.07 -17.49 19.23
C ASN A 252 -3.32 -16.16 19.94
N LYS A 253 -2.85 -15.05 19.34
CA LYS A 253 -2.90 -13.73 19.95
C LYS A 253 -2.68 -12.66 18.87
N PHE A 254 -3.78 -12.13 18.35
CA PHE A 254 -3.80 -11.09 17.33
C PHE A 254 -5.03 -10.21 17.51
N ARG A 255 -4.88 -8.89 17.37
CA ARG A 255 -5.99 -7.94 17.33
C ARG A 255 -5.56 -6.62 16.70
N LEU A 256 -6.34 -6.15 15.74
CA LEU A 256 -6.17 -4.82 15.16
C LEU A 256 -6.49 -3.72 16.17
N SER A 257 -5.93 -2.53 15.97
CA SER A 257 -6.29 -1.36 16.78
C SER A 257 -7.76 -0.97 16.60
N LEU A 258 -8.29 -0.20 17.55
CA LEU A 258 -9.66 0.31 17.45
C LEU A 258 -9.87 1.14 16.19
N SER A 259 -8.93 2.02 15.85
CA SER A 259 -9.02 2.87 14.66
C SER A 259 -9.01 2.06 13.36
N GLN A 260 -8.17 1.03 13.27
CA GLN A 260 -8.14 0.11 12.13
C GLN A 260 -9.45 -0.67 12.00
N MET A 261 -10.00 -1.19 13.11
CA MET A 261 -11.28 -1.89 13.09
C MET A 261 -12.45 -0.96 12.68
N GLN A 262 -12.52 0.26 13.21
CA GLN A 262 -13.53 1.25 12.83
C GLN A 262 -13.45 1.60 11.35
N TYR A 263 -12.23 1.79 10.84
CA TYR A 263 -11.98 2.00 9.42
C TYR A 263 -12.49 0.82 8.56
N LEU A 264 -12.12 -0.40 8.92
CA LEU A 264 -12.53 -1.60 8.19
C LEU A 264 -14.03 -1.86 8.26
N ALA A 265 -14.66 -1.58 9.40
CA ALA A 265 -16.11 -1.67 9.57
C ALA A 265 -16.85 -0.79 8.54
N ASN A 266 -16.36 0.43 8.29
CA ASN A 266 -16.92 1.33 7.27
C ASN A 266 -16.74 0.83 5.82
N HIS A 267 -15.85 -0.15 5.60
CA HIS A 267 -15.62 -0.80 4.30
C HIS A 267 -16.23 -2.20 4.22
N SER A 268 -17.00 -2.59 5.24
CA SER A 268 -17.54 -3.93 5.40
C SER A 268 -19.05 -3.91 5.56
N THR A 269 -19.68 -5.03 5.25
CA THR A 269 -21.14 -5.20 5.33
C THR A 269 -21.55 -6.32 6.27
N HIS A 270 -20.63 -7.21 6.61
CA HIS A 270 -20.89 -8.41 7.41
C HIS A 270 -19.84 -8.58 8.50
N LEU A 271 -20.22 -9.33 9.53
CA LEU A 271 -19.32 -9.87 10.53
C LEU A 271 -19.49 -11.39 10.58
N ARG A 272 -18.41 -12.10 10.90
CA ARG A 272 -18.51 -13.51 11.27
C ARG A 272 -17.58 -13.86 12.42
N ALA A 273 -17.94 -14.94 13.11
CA ALA A 273 -17.09 -15.61 14.09
C ALA A 273 -16.87 -17.07 13.67
N THR A 274 -15.63 -17.53 13.79
CA THR A 274 -15.22 -18.88 13.43
C THR A 274 -14.38 -19.50 14.54
N CYS A 275 -14.37 -20.83 14.62
CA CYS A 275 -13.47 -21.59 15.47
C CYS A 275 -12.42 -22.33 14.64
N ASN A 276 -11.16 -22.35 15.12
CA ASN A 276 -10.05 -23.10 14.52
C ASN A 276 -9.85 -22.86 13.01
N PHE A 277 -10.08 -21.64 12.52
CA PHE A 277 -10.01 -21.35 11.09
C PHE A 277 -8.63 -21.66 10.50
N SER A 278 -7.56 -21.41 11.26
CA SER A 278 -6.19 -21.61 10.81
C SER A 278 -5.81 -23.08 10.59
N THR A 279 -6.46 -24.02 11.28
CA THR A 279 -6.18 -25.45 11.16
C THR A 279 -7.22 -26.17 10.31
N ASP A 280 -8.48 -25.78 10.43
CA ASP A 280 -9.60 -26.54 9.88
C ASP A 280 -10.22 -25.85 8.65
N GLY A 281 -9.80 -24.61 8.34
CA GLY A 281 -10.46 -23.75 7.37
C GLY A 281 -11.85 -23.31 7.82
N LEU A 282 -12.69 -22.91 6.86
CA LEU A 282 -14.08 -22.60 7.14
C LEU A 282 -14.87 -23.88 7.45
N GLN A 283 -15.54 -23.86 8.59
CA GLN A 283 -16.42 -24.92 9.05
C GLN A 283 -17.73 -24.29 9.50
N CYS A 284 -18.86 -24.85 9.05
CA CYS A 284 -20.19 -24.30 9.38
C CYS A 284 -20.68 -24.72 10.78
N THR A 285 -20.00 -25.66 11.44
CA THR A 285 -20.22 -25.96 12.86
C THR A 285 -19.40 -25.02 13.72
N ASP A 286 -20.04 -24.41 14.72
CA ASP A 286 -19.45 -23.34 15.53
C ASP A 286 -19.02 -22.15 14.67
N TYR A 287 -20.03 -21.59 14.01
CA TYR A 287 -19.92 -20.47 13.08
C TYR A 287 -21.11 -19.53 13.28
N ALA A 288 -20.86 -18.23 13.23
CA ALA A 288 -21.91 -17.22 13.22
C ALA A 288 -21.62 -16.17 12.16
N ARG A 289 -22.64 -15.79 11.37
CA ARG A 289 -22.57 -14.70 10.39
C ARG A 289 -23.76 -13.77 10.55
N ALA A 290 -23.50 -12.48 10.51
CA ALA A 290 -24.51 -11.45 10.57
C ALA A 290 -24.16 -10.27 9.66
N LYS A 291 -25.16 -9.44 9.36
CA LYS A 291 -24.93 -8.13 8.77
C LYS A 291 -24.33 -7.22 9.84
N LEU A 292 -23.35 -6.42 9.45
CA LEU A 292 -22.71 -5.48 10.37
C LEU A 292 -23.69 -4.38 10.79
N ALA A 293 -24.58 -3.94 9.89
CA ALA A 293 -25.59 -2.91 10.18
C ALA A 293 -26.59 -3.30 11.29
N SER A 294 -26.79 -4.60 11.57
CA SER A 294 -27.64 -5.05 12.68
C SER A 294 -26.90 -5.15 14.00
N HIS A 295 -25.57 -4.97 14.02
CA HIS A 295 -24.74 -5.11 15.21
C HIS A 295 -23.89 -3.86 15.39
N ASP A 296 -24.18 -3.06 16.41
CA ASP A 296 -23.23 -2.04 16.86
C ASP A 296 -22.02 -2.72 17.52
N ILE A 297 -21.07 -3.17 16.71
CA ILE A 297 -19.92 -3.93 17.19
C ILE A 297 -18.97 -3.08 18.04
N PHE A 298 -19.15 -1.76 18.14
CA PHE A 298 -18.32 -0.91 19.00
C PHE A 298 -19.06 -0.41 20.24
N GLY A 299 -20.37 -0.59 20.30
CA GLY A 299 -21.20 -0.20 21.43
C GLY A 299 -21.25 -1.17 22.60
N THR A 300 -22.02 -0.77 23.60
CA THR A 300 -22.27 -1.49 24.85
C THR A 300 -23.73 -1.89 24.94
N TRP A 301 -24.02 -3.19 24.90
CA TRP A 301 -25.39 -3.72 24.90
C TRP A 301 -25.44 -5.22 25.24
N GLU A 302 -26.63 -5.69 25.62
CA GLU A 302 -26.99 -7.10 25.80
C GLU A 302 -28.41 -7.30 25.30
N THR A 303 -28.56 -7.81 24.07
CA THR A 303 -29.85 -7.88 23.38
C THR A 303 -29.88 -9.06 22.41
N CYS A 304 -31.08 -9.45 21.98
CA CYS A 304 -31.27 -10.38 20.87
C CYS A 304 -30.80 -9.72 19.57
N GLN A 305 -29.73 -10.25 18.97
CA GLN A 305 -29.17 -9.74 17.73
C GLN A 305 -29.52 -10.64 16.56
N MET A 306 -29.73 -10.04 15.39
CA MET A 306 -30.14 -10.74 14.17
C MET A 306 -28.95 -11.37 13.44
N TYR A 307 -28.96 -12.69 13.29
CA TYR A 307 -27.97 -13.45 12.53
C TYR A 307 -28.56 -14.00 11.23
N GLU A 308 -27.77 -13.95 10.15
CA GLU A 308 -28.13 -14.65 8.90
C GLU A 308 -28.02 -16.16 9.11
N TYR A 309 -26.99 -16.58 9.84
CA TYR A 309 -26.77 -17.96 10.22
C TYR A 309 -25.98 -18.02 11.53
N VAL A 310 -26.43 -18.86 12.46
CA VAL A 310 -25.69 -19.22 13.67
C VAL A 310 -25.73 -20.73 13.83
N ASN A 311 -24.59 -21.32 14.17
CA ASN A 311 -24.46 -22.72 14.52
C ASN A 311 -23.54 -22.83 15.72
N ILE A 312 -24.04 -23.40 16.80
CA ILE A 312 -23.31 -23.63 18.04
C ILE A 312 -23.52 -25.09 18.42
N ARG A 313 -22.43 -25.86 18.46
CA ARG A 313 -22.41 -27.29 18.82
C ARG A 313 -23.32 -28.15 17.94
N GLY A 314 -23.47 -27.76 16.67
CA GLY A 314 -24.33 -28.43 15.69
C GLY A 314 -25.79 -27.99 15.70
N ILE A 315 -26.20 -27.17 16.67
CA ILE A 315 -27.54 -26.57 16.71
C ILE A 315 -27.48 -25.29 15.91
N TYR A 316 -28.24 -25.25 14.81
CA TYR A 316 -28.22 -24.13 13.90
C TYR A 316 -29.56 -23.43 13.76
N CYS A 317 -29.50 -22.19 13.34
CA CYS A 317 -30.64 -21.35 13.06
C CYS A 317 -30.26 -20.32 11.98
N SER A 318 -31.22 -19.95 11.15
CA SER A 318 -31.02 -19.01 10.03
C SER A 318 -32.04 -17.90 10.09
N ASN A 319 -31.64 -16.69 9.73
CA ASN A 319 -32.47 -15.48 9.81
C ASN A 319 -33.20 -15.35 11.15
N CYS A 320 -32.44 -15.43 12.23
CA CYS A 320 -33.02 -15.51 13.56
C CYS A 320 -32.15 -14.79 14.58
N THR A 321 -32.74 -14.54 15.74
CA THR A 321 -32.06 -13.79 16.80
C THR A 321 -31.38 -14.69 17.83
N ALA A 322 -30.22 -14.26 18.33
CA ALA A 322 -29.52 -14.89 19.45
C ALA A 322 -29.07 -13.84 20.48
N LEU A 323 -29.13 -14.19 21.77
CA LEU A 323 -28.74 -13.27 22.83
C LEU A 323 -27.23 -13.04 22.75
N THR A 324 -26.86 -11.81 22.47
CA THR A 324 -25.46 -11.42 22.27
C THR A 324 -25.14 -10.28 23.22
N LYS A 325 -23.91 -10.23 23.70
CA LYS A 325 -23.47 -9.26 24.70
C LYS A 325 -22.09 -8.72 24.36
N GLN A 326 -21.93 -7.41 24.50
CA GLN A 326 -20.65 -6.72 24.52
C GLN A 326 -20.75 -5.50 25.43
N GLN A 327 -19.74 -5.25 26.25
CA GLN A 327 -19.62 -4.06 27.09
C GLN A 327 -18.13 -3.64 27.15
N GLU A 328 -17.83 -2.52 27.81
CA GLU A 328 -16.45 -2.03 28.02
C GLU A 328 -15.56 -3.17 28.57
N ASP A 329 -15.94 -3.80 29.69
CA ASP A 329 -15.20 -4.88 30.34
C ASP A 329 -15.64 -6.32 29.96
N VAL A 330 -16.36 -6.45 28.84
CA VAL A 330 -16.94 -7.72 28.39
C VAL A 330 -16.79 -7.88 26.89
N SER A 331 -15.91 -8.78 26.48
CA SER A 331 -15.73 -9.12 25.06
C SER A 331 -17.04 -9.60 24.43
N TRP A 332 -17.24 -9.29 23.15
CA TRP A 332 -18.34 -9.81 22.34
C TRP A 332 -18.49 -11.32 22.47
N HIS A 333 -19.70 -11.81 22.73
CA HIS A 333 -20.02 -13.24 22.80
C HIS A 333 -21.52 -13.50 22.66
N ILE A 334 -21.86 -14.73 22.27
CA ILE A 334 -23.24 -15.22 22.25
C ILE A 334 -23.51 -16.01 23.54
N ARG A 335 -24.63 -15.72 24.20
CA ARG A 335 -25.15 -16.46 25.36
C ARG A 335 -26.18 -17.49 24.88
N SER A 336 -25.69 -18.56 24.26
CA SER A 336 -26.52 -19.56 23.58
C SER A 336 -27.58 -20.20 24.47
N TYR A 337 -27.21 -20.62 25.69
CA TYR A 337 -28.12 -21.26 26.63
C TYR A 337 -29.29 -20.34 27.05
N ALA A 338 -28.99 -19.06 27.29
CA ALA A 338 -29.97 -18.08 27.79
C ALA A 338 -30.80 -17.44 26.66
N SER A 339 -30.49 -17.71 25.39
CA SER A 339 -31.10 -17.02 24.25
C SER A 339 -32.62 -17.19 24.20
N ARG A 340 -33.11 -18.42 24.32
CA ARG A 340 -34.56 -18.71 24.28
C ARG A 340 -35.32 -18.11 25.47
N GLU A 341 -34.72 -18.13 26.66
CA GLU A 341 -35.32 -17.55 27.88
C GLU A 341 -35.36 -16.03 27.84
N ALA A 342 -34.39 -15.40 27.18
CA ALA A 342 -34.35 -13.95 26.95
C ALA A 342 -35.28 -13.48 25.83
N GLY A 343 -36.04 -14.39 25.21
CA GLY A 343 -37.00 -14.08 24.14
C GLY A 343 -36.40 -14.06 22.73
N CYS A 344 -35.17 -14.55 22.54
CA CYS A 344 -34.59 -14.70 21.21
C CYS A 344 -35.06 -16.01 20.55
N ASP A 345 -34.93 -16.10 19.23
CA ASP A 345 -35.36 -17.27 18.46
C ASP A 345 -34.48 -18.49 18.73
N PHE A 346 -33.16 -18.30 18.78
CA PHE A 346 -32.17 -19.36 18.90
C PHE A 346 -32.28 -20.10 20.24
N ASP A 347 -32.40 -21.43 20.17
CA ASP A 347 -32.41 -22.30 21.34
C ASP A 347 -31.10 -23.10 21.44
N GLY A 348 -30.13 -22.53 22.16
CA GLY A 348 -28.85 -23.17 22.43
C GLY A 348 -28.81 -24.01 23.70
N LYS A 349 -29.95 -24.28 24.36
CA LYS A 349 -29.98 -25.07 25.61
C LYS A 349 -29.49 -26.51 25.44
N PRO A 350 -29.87 -27.27 24.38
CA PRO A 350 -29.48 -28.66 24.28
C PRO A 350 -27.95 -28.84 24.29
N GLY A 351 -27.46 -29.69 25.20
CA GLY A 351 -26.02 -29.91 25.45
C GLY A 351 -25.24 -28.71 26.03
N GLY A 352 -25.93 -27.59 26.30
CA GLY A 352 -25.33 -26.39 26.88
C GLY A 352 -25.57 -26.31 28.37
N PHE A 353 -24.95 -25.33 29.02
CA PHE A 353 -25.18 -25.05 30.45
C PHE A 353 -25.27 -23.54 30.70
N GLY A 354 -25.87 -23.14 31.83
CA GLY A 354 -26.32 -21.77 32.09
C GLY A 354 -25.29 -20.64 32.05
N LYS A 355 -23.99 -20.95 32.01
CA LYS A 355 -22.89 -19.97 31.94
C LYS A 355 -22.09 -20.07 30.64
N GLU A 356 -22.53 -20.89 29.68
CA GLU A 356 -21.83 -21.05 28.41
C GLU A 356 -21.84 -19.74 27.61
N ASN A 357 -20.65 -19.32 27.18
CA ASN A 357 -20.44 -18.21 26.27
C ASN A 357 -19.75 -18.76 25.02
N ASN A 358 -20.28 -18.41 23.85
CA ASN A 358 -19.74 -18.85 22.57
C ASN A 358 -19.06 -17.69 21.86
N PHE A 359 -18.00 -18.01 21.11
CA PHE A 359 -17.20 -17.05 20.35
C PHE A 359 -16.46 -15.96 21.16
N GLY A 360 -16.62 -15.90 22.48
CA GLY A 360 -15.89 -14.95 23.33
C GLY A 360 -16.20 -15.13 24.81
N LYS A 361 -15.64 -14.25 25.65
CA LYS A 361 -15.85 -14.23 27.12
C LYS A 361 -15.72 -15.61 27.78
N PHE A 362 -14.66 -16.36 27.46
CA PHE A 362 -14.45 -17.68 28.04
C PHE A 362 -13.96 -17.58 29.49
N GLY A 363 -14.87 -17.75 30.44
CA GLY A 363 -14.58 -17.94 31.86
C GLY A 363 -14.13 -19.37 32.19
N TYR A 364 -13.68 -19.61 33.43
CA TYR A 364 -13.31 -20.96 33.88
C TYR A 364 -14.50 -21.93 33.85
N ASN A 365 -15.69 -21.43 34.19
CA ASN A 365 -16.93 -22.20 34.26
C ASN A 365 -17.75 -22.14 32.96
N ASN A 366 -17.20 -21.60 31.87
CA ASN A 366 -17.94 -21.29 30.63
C ASN A 366 -17.42 -22.12 29.44
N ILE A 367 -16.71 -23.22 29.72
CA ILE A 367 -16.02 -24.04 28.73
C ILE A 367 -16.90 -25.24 28.37
N ASN A 368 -17.27 -25.34 27.10
CA ASN A 368 -17.97 -26.50 26.57
C ASN A 368 -17.04 -27.24 25.59
N LYS A 369 -16.77 -28.53 25.84
CA LYS A 369 -15.90 -29.30 24.95
C LYS A 369 -16.56 -29.60 23.61
N ASP A 370 -17.88 -29.57 23.51
CA ASP A 370 -18.58 -29.77 22.25
C ASP A 370 -18.51 -28.53 21.35
N HIS A 371 -18.06 -27.38 21.87
CA HIS A 371 -17.83 -26.15 21.12
C HIS A 371 -16.36 -26.06 20.69
N ARG A 372 -16.08 -26.01 19.38
CA ARG A 372 -14.74 -26.06 18.78
C ARG A 372 -13.80 -24.97 19.31
N CYS A 373 -14.32 -23.77 19.54
CA CYS A 373 -13.55 -22.63 20.10
C CYS A 373 -13.02 -22.90 21.52
N THR A 374 -13.60 -23.87 22.24
CA THR A 374 -13.24 -24.19 23.63
C THR A 374 -12.86 -25.65 23.88
N PHE A 375 -12.82 -26.48 22.82
CA PHE A 375 -12.49 -27.91 22.88
C PHE A 375 -11.15 -28.20 23.59
N SER A 376 -10.08 -27.48 23.22
CA SER A 376 -8.74 -27.64 23.79
C SER A 376 -8.10 -26.30 24.17
N SER A 377 -6.97 -26.31 24.88
CA SER A 377 -6.18 -25.09 25.12
C SER A 377 -5.69 -24.42 23.83
N ALA A 378 -5.45 -25.21 22.78
CA ALA A 378 -5.00 -24.74 21.47
C ALA A 378 -6.16 -24.26 20.59
N SER A 379 -7.41 -24.54 20.95
CA SER A 379 -8.57 -24.06 20.19
C SER A 379 -8.54 -22.55 20.05
N THR A 380 -8.84 -22.04 18.86
CA THR A 380 -8.82 -20.62 18.55
C THR A 380 -10.19 -20.10 18.14
N THR A 381 -10.41 -18.82 18.39
CA THR A 381 -11.58 -18.07 17.94
C THR A 381 -11.14 -16.90 17.10
N GLN A 382 -11.73 -16.73 15.93
CA GLN A 382 -11.50 -15.59 15.06
C GLN A 382 -12.77 -14.77 14.85
N HIS A 383 -12.60 -13.46 14.77
CA HIS A 383 -13.63 -12.52 14.36
C HIS A 383 -13.17 -11.81 13.10
N TRP A 384 -14.13 -11.55 12.21
CA TRP A 384 -13.86 -11.05 10.87
C TRP A 384 -14.87 -9.98 10.49
N PHE A 385 -14.41 -9.03 9.69
CA PHE A 385 -15.28 -8.21 8.87
C PHE A 385 -15.30 -8.70 7.44
N GLY A 386 -16.46 -8.67 6.80
CA GLY A 386 -16.66 -9.19 5.46
C GLY A 386 -17.40 -8.23 4.57
N THR A 387 -17.17 -8.36 3.27
CA THR A 387 -17.94 -7.67 2.25
C THR A 387 -18.45 -8.67 1.22
N LYS A 388 -19.65 -8.42 0.71
CA LYS A 388 -20.13 -9.15 -0.45
C LYS A 388 -19.30 -8.75 -1.67
N PHE A 389 -18.87 -9.77 -2.39
CA PHE A 389 -18.11 -9.66 -3.61
C PHE A 389 -18.86 -10.41 -4.69
N ASP A 390 -19.67 -9.66 -5.43
CA ASP A 390 -20.24 -10.11 -6.69
C ASP A 390 -19.16 -9.85 -7.75
N GLU A 391 -18.72 -10.90 -8.45
CA GLU A 391 -17.74 -10.82 -9.55
C GLU A 391 -18.22 -9.95 -10.71
#